data_AF-A0A1D6H1D5-F1
#
_entry.id   AF-A0A1D6H1D5-F1
#
_cell.length_a   1.000
_cell.length_b   1.000
_cell.length_c   1.000
_cell.angle_alpha   90.00
_cell.angle_beta   90.00
_cell.angle_gamma   90.00
#
_symmetry.space_group_name_H-M   'P 1'
#
loop_
_entity.id
_entity.type
_entity.pdbx_description
1 polymer ?
#
loop_
_entity_poly.entity_id
_entity_poly.type
_entity_poly.pdbx_seq_one_letter_code
_entity_poly.pdbx_strand_id
1 'polypeptide(L)'
;MVLVGSVCECRYEEKLENFCKLMDFVIDSAPPELRQEAHFSMVDRMKHRVEKSAFWGHLLRHVMQQGQKNMVEFFDLLLSPASKILNTWFESEVLKATLATDAVIGAMAGVHTPGSGYVLLHHVMGETGGQRGVWAYVQGGMGSVSSAISKAALEAGVQIVTNAEVSQVMVNETSGMVEGVALVDGTEVHSPVVLSNATPYKTFVDLVPSSVLPEDFLCAIKAADYSSATTKINVAVDRLPQFQCCNTNLEGGPEHMGTIHIGSESMEEIDVAYREAADGISSKRPVIEMTIPSVLDKTISPPGMHVSCSVIAVA
;
A
#
# COMPACT_ATOMS: atom_id res chain seq x y z
N MET A 1 -11.77 26.56 -4.91
CA MET A 1 -11.02 26.44 -6.19
C MET A 1 -11.97 25.82 -7.20
N VAL A 2 -12.19 26.49 -8.34
CA VAL A 2 -13.29 26.20 -9.27
C VAL A 2 -13.02 24.86 -9.99
N LEU A 3 -14.03 23.99 -9.96
CA LEU A 3 -14.22 22.80 -10.80
C LEU A 3 -14.00 23.17 -12.29
N VAL A 4 -12.78 23.04 -12.78
CA VAL A 4 -12.47 23.03 -14.21
C VAL A 4 -11.97 21.62 -14.52
N GLY A 5 -12.91 20.69 -14.66
CA GLY A 5 -12.59 19.26 -14.85
C GLY A 5 -13.77 18.29 -14.97
N SER A 6 -14.99 18.68 -14.59
CA SER A 6 -16.06 17.72 -14.24
C SER A 6 -16.31 16.58 -15.23
N VAL A 7 -16.30 16.82 -16.55
CA VAL A 7 -16.57 15.73 -17.52
C VAL A 7 -15.36 14.83 -17.76
N CYS A 8 -14.15 15.40 -17.81
CA CYS A 8 -12.95 14.58 -18.05
C CYS A 8 -12.58 13.77 -16.80
N GLU A 9 -12.74 14.40 -15.63
CA GLU A 9 -12.57 13.81 -14.31
C GLU A 9 -13.56 12.65 -14.08
N CYS A 10 -14.87 12.85 -14.28
CA CYS A 10 -15.84 11.75 -14.16
C CYS A 10 -15.56 10.59 -15.12
N ARG A 11 -15.10 10.86 -16.34
CA ARG A 11 -14.73 9.80 -17.31
C ARG A 11 -13.44 9.08 -16.93
N TYR A 12 -12.50 9.78 -16.31
CA TYR A 12 -11.27 9.20 -15.78
C TYR A 12 -11.59 8.27 -14.61
N GLU A 13 -12.41 8.73 -13.65
CA GLU A 13 -12.89 7.95 -12.51
C GLU A 13 -13.66 6.70 -12.95
N GLU A 14 -14.64 6.85 -13.85
CA GLU A 14 -15.41 5.73 -14.39
C GLU A 14 -14.49 4.68 -15.06
N LYS A 15 -13.43 5.14 -15.75
CA LYS A 15 -12.45 4.26 -16.36
C LYS A 15 -11.64 3.50 -15.31
N LEU A 16 -11.17 4.17 -14.26
CA LEU A 16 -10.47 3.52 -13.16
C LEU A 16 -11.36 2.51 -12.44
N GLU A 17 -12.63 2.83 -12.15
CA GLU A 17 -13.57 1.90 -11.52
C GLU A 17 -13.77 0.63 -12.36
N ASN A 18 -13.87 0.78 -13.69
CA ASN A 18 -13.99 -0.36 -14.59
C ASN A 18 -12.73 -1.25 -14.57
N PHE A 19 -11.55 -0.66 -14.43
CA PHE A 19 -10.29 -1.39 -14.26
C PHE A 19 -10.13 -2.02 -12.88
N CYS A 20 -10.73 -1.45 -11.83
CA CYS A 20 -10.71 -2.07 -10.52
C CYS A 20 -11.49 -3.39 -10.51
N LYS A 21 -12.64 -3.46 -11.20
CA LYS A 21 -13.43 -4.70 -11.37
C LYS A 21 -12.62 -5.83 -12.02
N LEU A 22 -11.63 -5.50 -12.85
CA LEU A 22 -10.70 -6.48 -13.43
C LEU A 22 -9.71 -7.01 -12.40
N MET A 23 -9.21 -6.12 -11.53
CA MET A 23 -8.21 -6.43 -10.52
C MET A 23 -8.79 -7.21 -9.35
N ASP A 24 -10.06 -7.01 -9.00
CA ASP A 24 -10.74 -7.71 -7.90
C ASP A 24 -10.56 -9.23 -8.01
N PHE A 25 -10.81 -9.81 -9.19
CA PHE A 25 -10.62 -11.25 -9.41
C PHE A 25 -9.17 -11.68 -9.19
N VAL A 26 -8.20 -10.89 -9.65
CA VAL A 26 -6.78 -11.25 -9.60
C VAL A 26 -6.24 -11.13 -8.17
N ILE A 27 -6.66 -10.11 -7.42
CA ILE A 27 -6.21 -9.85 -6.05
C ILE A 27 -6.84 -10.83 -5.07
N ASP A 28 -8.14 -11.14 -5.22
CA ASP A 28 -8.86 -12.03 -4.29
C ASP A 28 -8.62 -13.52 -4.56
N SER A 29 -8.00 -13.86 -5.69
CA SER A 29 -7.72 -15.25 -6.05
C SER A 29 -6.31 -15.66 -5.63
N ALA A 30 -6.19 -16.83 -4.99
CA ALA A 30 -4.88 -17.42 -4.73
C ALA A 30 -4.16 -17.74 -6.06
N PRO A 31 -2.88 -17.36 -6.23
CA PRO A 31 -2.17 -17.62 -7.46
C PRO A 31 -1.99 -19.12 -7.70
N PRO A 32 -2.26 -19.62 -8.92
CA PRO A 32 -2.25 -21.05 -9.24
C PRO A 32 -0.88 -21.71 -9.12
N GLU A 33 0.21 -20.95 -9.10
CA GLU A 33 1.58 -21.45 -9.13
C GLU A 33 2.20 -21.74 -7.75
N LEU A 34 1.57 -21.32 -6.64
CA LEU A 34 2.19 -21.39 -5.30
C LEU A 34 2.36 -22.81 -4.71
N ARG A 35 1.79 -23.85 -5.33
CA ARG A 35 1.83 -25.21 -4.78
C ARG A 35 2.92 -26.05 -5.47
N GLN A 36 4.03 -26.28 -4.77
CA GLN A 36 5.02 -27.28 -5.18
C GLN A 36 4.38 -28.67 -5.20
N GLU A 37 4.31 -29.28 -6.38
CA GLU A 37 3.60 -30.54 -6.64
C GLU A 37 4.32 -31.79 -6.10
N ALA A 38 5.49 -31.62 -5.48
CA ALA A 38 6.39 -32.70 -5.09
C ALA A 38 5.79 -33.67 -4.06
N HIS A 39 4.91 -33.19 -3.16
CA HIS A 39 4.33 -33.98 -2.06
C HIS A 39 2.86 -34.37 -2.26
N PHE A 40 2.29 -34.12 -3.44
CA PHE A 40 0.85 -34.34 -3.67
C PHE A 40 0.53 -35.78 -4.06
N SER A 41 -0.50 -36.35 -3.42
CA SER A 41 -1.17 -37.57 -3.87
C SER A 41 -1.71 -37.38 -5.30
N MET A 42 -1.92 -38.47 -6.04
CA MET A 42 -2.48 -38.40 -7.40
C MET A 42 -3.82 -37.64 -7.46
N VAL A 43 -4.64 -37.77 -6.40
CA VAL A 43 -5.92 -37.05 -6.28
C VAL A 43 -5.68 -35.54 -6.12
N ASP A 44 -4.73 -35.15 -5.28
CA ASP A 44 -4.38 -33.74 -5.05
C ASP A 44 -3.81 -33.10 -6.32
N ARG A 45 -3.00 -33.84 -7.09
CA ARG A 45 -2.50 -33.37 -8.40
C ARG A 45 -3.64 -33.15 -9.40
N MET A 46 -4.62 -34.05 -9.43
CA MET A 46 -5.76 -33.90 -10.33
C MET A 46 -6.66 -32.73 -9.92
N LYS A 47 -6.94 -32.59 -8.62
CA LYS A 47 -7.68 -31.45 -8.07
C LYS A 47 -6.96 -30.13 -8.37
N HIS A 48 -5.65 -30.09 -8.19
CA HIS A 48 -4.82 -28.92 -8.51
C HIS A 48 -4.89 -28.54 -9.99
N ARG A 49 -4.84 -29.50 -10.91
CA ARG A 49 -5.01 -29.22 -12.35
C ARG A 49 -6.38 -28.62 -12.65
N VAL A 50 -7.44 -29.15 -12.04
CA VAL A 50 -8.80 -28.61 -12.21
C VAL A 50 -8.90 -27.20 -11.65
N GLU A 51 -8.36 -26.94 -10.46
CA GLU A 51 -8.31 -25.60 -9.84
C GLU A 51 -7.53 -24.61 -10.72
N LYS A 52 -6.35 -25.00 -11.22
CA LYS A 52 -5.55 -24.21 -12.18
C LYS A 52 -6.34 -23.90 -13.45
N SER A 53 -6.94 -24.91 -14.08
CA SER A 53 -7.73 -24.73 -15.30
C SER A 53 -8.96 -23.85 -15.06
N ALA A 54 -9.60 -23.97 -13.89
CA ALA A 54 -10.70 -23.12 -13.50
C ALA A 54 -10.25 -21.66 -13.36
N PHE A 55 -9.16 -21.39 -12.62
CA PHE A 55 -8.59 -20.05 -12.50
C PHE A 55 -8.32 -19.42 -13.87
N TRP A 56 -7.57 -20.10 -14.74
CA TRP A 56 -7.23 -19.57 -16.07
C TRP A 56 -8.46 -19.42 -16.97
N GLY A 57 -9.44 -20.32 -16.87
CA GLY A 57 -10.71 -20.21 -17.58
C GLY A 57 -11.55 -19.01 -17.10
N HIS A 58 -11.57 -18.75 -15.80
CA HIS A 58 -12.20 -17.57 -15.22
C HIS A 58 -11.48 -16.29 -15.62
N LEU A 59 -10.15 -16.26 -15.57
CA LEU A 59 -9.35 -15.11 -16.01
C LEU A 59 -9.61 -14.81 -17.49
N LEU A 60 -9.55 -15.83 -18.36
CA LEU A 60 -9.83 -15.68 -19.79
C LEU A 60 -11.23 -15.12 -20.02
N ARG A 61 -12.25 -15.62 -19.28
CA ARG A 61 -13.61 -15.12 -19.38
C ARG A 61 -13.70 -13.63 -18.99
N HIS A 62 -13.07 -13.22 -17.89
CA HIS A 62 -13.05 -11.82 -17.46
C HIS A 62 -12.36 -10.92 -18.51
N VAL A 63 -11.19 -11.34 -19.01
CA VAL A 63 -10.47 -10.64 -20.08
C VAL A 63 -11.33 -10.50 -21.34
N MET A 64 -12.03 -11.57 -21.74
CA MET A 64 -12.92 -11.54 -22.91
C MET A 64 -14.13 -10.63 -22.70
N GLN A 65 -14.70 -10.57 -21.50
CA GLN A 65 -15.85 -9.70 -21.18
C GLN A 65 -15.52 -8.21 -21.27
N GLN A 66 -14.28 -7.82 -20.98
CA GLN A 66 -13.84 -6.43 -21.08
C GLN A 66 -13.62 -5.97 -22.52
N GLY A 67 -13.31 -6.92 -23.42
CA GLY A 67 -12.97 -6.62 -24.80
C GLY A 67 -11.55 -6.09 -24.98
N GLN A 68 -11.05 -6.22 -26.20
CA GLN A 68 -9.65 -5.93 -26.54
C GLN A 68 -9.23 -4.49 -26.21
N LYS A 69 -10.09 -3.51 -26.50
CA LYS A 69 -9.78 -2.09 -26.29
C LYS A 69 -9.53 -1.78 -24.81
N ASN A 70 -10.43 -2.20 -23.93
CA ASN A 70 -10.29 -1.96 -22.49
C ASN A 70 -9.06 -2.66 -21.92
N MET A 71 -8.74 -3.87 -22.40
CA MET A 71 -7.54 -4.58 -21.97
C MET A 71 -6.25 -3.87 -22.39
N VAL A 72 -6.19 -3.33 -23.61
CA VAL A 72 -5.03 -2.54 -24.06
C VAL A 72 -4.87 -1.30 -23.19
N GLU A 73 -5.95 -0.56 -22.95
CA GLU A 73 -5.93 0.64 -22.10
C GLU A 73 -5.61 0.32 -20.64
N PHE A 74 -6.02 -0.85 -20.14
CA PHE A 74 -5.71 -1.35 -18.81
C PHE A 74 -4.21 -1.65 -18.66
N PHE A 75 -3.62 -2.42 -19.58
CA PHE A 75 -2.18 -2.66 -19.56
C PHE A 75 -1.38 -1.37 -19.80
N ASP A 76 -1.91 -0.45 -20.61
CA ASP A 76 -1.30 0.87 -20.78
C ASP A 76 -1.23 1.63 -19.46
N LEU A 77 -2.31 1.63 -18.66
CA LEU A 77 -2.32 2.21 -17.31
C LEU A 77 -1.33 1.52 -16.37
N LEU A 78 -1.33 0.19 -16.35
CA LEU A 78 -0.49 -0.60 -15.43
C LEU A 78 1.00 -0.45 -15.70
N LEU A 79 1.41 -0.31 -16.95
CA LEU A 79 2.81 -0.36 -17.36
C LEU A 79 3.38 1.02 -17.69
N SER A 80 2.54 2.01 -17.96
CA SER A 80 3.00 3.36 -18.27
C SER A 80 3.42 4.14 -17.02
N PRO A 81 4.28 5.15 -17.20
CA PRO A 81 4.47 6.16 -16.17
C PRO A 81 3.20 6.96 -15.89
N ALA A 82 3.00 7.35 -14.63
CA ALA A 82 1.91 8.22 -14.20
C ALA A 82 1.85 9.52 -15.03
N SER A 83 3.01 10.11 -15.36
CA SER A 83 3.07 11.34 -16.15
C SER A 83 2.40 11.20 -17.52
N LYS A 84 2.53 10.04 -18.18
CA LYS A 84 1.91 9.78 -19.49
C LYS A 84 0.39 9.72 -19.36
N ILE A 85 -0.09 9.02 -18.32
CA ILE A 85 -1.52 8.88 -18.06
C ILE A 85 -2.11 10.25 -17.74
N LEU A 86 -1.54 10.99 -16.80
CA LEU A 86 -2.06 12.28 -16.35
C LEU A 86 -2.04 13.34 -17.46
N ASN A 87 -0.98 13.40 -18.29
CA ASN A 87 -0.92 14.29 -19.45
C ASN A 87 -1.97 13.98 -20.53
N THR A 88 -2.51 12.76 -20.56
CA THR A 88 -3.57 12.39 -21.51
C THR A 88 -4.94 12.89 -21.06
N TRP A 89 -5.17 12.99 -19.74
CA TRP A 89 -6.47 13.28 -19.16
C TRP A 89 -6.64 14.72 -18.69
N PHE A 90 -5.55 15.41 -18.32
CA PHE A 90 -5.63 16.70 -17.64
C PHE A 90 -4.74 17.75 -18.28
N GLU A 91 -5.25 18.99 -18.33
CA GLU A 91 -4.52 20.14 -18.87
C GLU A 91 -3.81 20.95 -17.76
N SER A 92 -4.39 21.02 -16.56
CA SER A 92 -3.86 21.79 -15.44
C SER A 92 -2.63 21.11 -14.82
N GLU A 93 -1.49 21.79 -14.84
CA GLU A 93 -0.25 21.28 -14.23
C GLU A 93 -0.39 21.02 -12.73
N VAL A 94 -1.08 21.90 -12.01
CA VAL A 94 -1.31 21.73 -10.57
C VAL A 94 -2.17 20.50 -10.29
N LEU A 95 -3.23 20.29 -11.08
CA LEU A 95 -4.07 19.09 -10.92
C LEU A 95 -3.28 17.81 -11.23
N LYS A 96 -2.49 17.82 -12.30
CA LYS A 96 -1.62 16.71 -12.66
C LYS A 96 -0.62 16.41 -11.55
N ALA A 97 0.00 17.43 -10.98
CA ALA A 97 0.99 17.27 -9.92
C ALA A 97 0.35 16.79 -8.60
N THR A 98 -0.84 17.25 -8.24
CA THR A 98 -1.59 16.71 -7.08
C THR A 98 -1.86 15.22 -7.26
N LEU A 99 -2.44 14.80 -8.39
CA LEU A 99 -2.70 13.37 -8.67
C LEU A 99 -1.40 12.55 -8.81
N ALA A 100 -0.33 13.16 -9.35
CA ALA A 100 0.96 12.50 -9.46
C ALA A 100 1.61 12.24 -8.10
N THR A 101 1.27 13.03 -7.07
CA THR A 101 1.74 12.79 -5.70
C THR A 101 1.24 11.43 -5.21
N ASP A 102 -0.05 11.14 -5.43
CA ASP A 102 -0.64 9.84 -5.08
C ASP A 102 0.00 8.68 -5.87
N ALA A 103 0.48 8.95 -7.09
CA ALA A 103 1.14 7.92 -7.91
C ALA A 103 2.55 7.53 -7.43
N VAL A 104 3.18 8.37 -6.61
CA VAL A 104 4.56 8.15 -6.15
C VAL A 104 4.68 8.01 -4.64
N ILE A 105 3.61 8.25 -3.89
CA ILE A 105 3.66 8.22 -2.43
C ILE A 105 4.05 6.84 -1.90
N GLY A 106 5.02 6.82 -0.97
CA GLY A 106 5.52 5.59 -0.36
C GLY A 106 6.47 4.76 -1.24
N ALA A 107 6.66 5.13 -2.51
CA ALA A 107 7.55 4.42 -3.43
C ALA A 107 8.86 5.20 -3.66
N MET A 108 9.99 4.49 -3.76
CA MET A 108 11.23 5.04 -4.31
C MET A 108 11.13 5.10 -5.85
N ALA A 109 10.21 5.91 -6.37
CA ALA A 109 9.93 6.02 -7.80
C ALA A 109 9.50 7.45 -8.19
N GLY A 110 9.82 7.87 -9.41
CA GLY A 110 9.40 9.15 -9.98
C GLY A 110 8.14 9.04 -10.82
N VAL A 111 7.57 10.19 -11.18
CA VAL A 111 6.38 10.29 -12.06
C VAL A 111 6.60 9.72 -13.46
N HIS A 112 7.86 9.61 -13.87
CA HIS A 112 8.29 9.04 -15.14
C HIS A 112 8.70 7.55 -15.06
N THR A 113 8.70 6.96 -13.85
CA THR A 113 9.02 5.53 -13.68
C THR A 113 7.94 4.66 -14.32
N PRO A 114 8.28 3.75 -15.26
CA PRO A 114 7.32 2.80 -15.81
C PRO A 114 6.65 1.99 -14.70
N GLY A 115 5.34 1.83 -14.79
CA GLY A 115 4.54 1.14 -13.77
C GLY A 115 3.97 2.04 -12.67
N SER A 116 4.41 3.31 -12.54
CA SER A 116 3.82 4.23 -11.56
C SER A 116 2.34 4.56 -11.86
N GLY A 117 1.88 4.36 -13.09
CA GLY A 117 0.46 4.47 -13.44
C GLY A 117 -0.44 3.46 -12.70
N TYR A 118 0.07 2.29 -12.29
CA TYR A 118 -0.68 1.34 -11.46
C TYR A 118 -1.07 1.94 -10.11
N VAL A 119 -0.21 2.77 -9.52
CA VAL A 119 -0.44 3.34 -8.18
C VAL A 119 -1.67 4.25 -8.19
N LEU A 120 -1.94 4.96 -9.30
CA LEU A 120 -3.18 5.72 -9.48
C LEU A 120 -4.43 4.83 -9.38
N LEU A 121 -4.37 3.62 -9.95
CA LEU A 121 -5.46 2.65 -9.85
C LEU A 121 -5.58 2.09 -8.42
N HIS A 122 -4.45 1.77 -7.79
CA HIS A 122 -4.40 1.19 -6.44
C HIS A 122 -5.16 2.05 -5.41
N HIS A 123 -5.07 3.38 -5.49
CA HIS A 123 -5.73 4.30 -4.56
C HIS A 123 -7.27 4.27 -4.63
N VAL A 124 -7.85 3.77 -5.73
CA VAL A 124 -9.30 3.66 -5.90
C VAL A 124 -9.82 2.21 -5.80
N MET A 125 -8.92 1.23 -5.64
CA MET A 125 -9.32 -0.17 -5.50
C MET A 125 -10.00 -0.47 -4.16
N GLY A 126 -9.54 0.19 -3.08
CA GLY A 126 -9.94 -0.09 -1.71
C GLY A 126 -11.41 0.22 -1.42
N GLU A 127 -11.96 -0.47 -0.42
CA GLU A 127 -13.33 -0.27 0.06
C GLU A 127 -13.33 0.00 1.56
N THR A 128 -14.09 1.01 1.99
CA THR A 128 -14.35 1.26 3.42
C THR A 128 -15.84 1.48 3.64
N GLY A 129 -16.44 0.73 4.58
CA GLY A 129 -17.84 0.91 4.96
C GLY A 129 -18.84 0.68 3.83
N GLY A 130 -18.56 -0.24 2.91
CA GLY A 130 -19.41 -0.52 1.75
C GLY A 130 -19.22 0.45 0.58
N GLN A 131 -18.29 1.41 0.68
CA GLN A 131 -18.03 2.42 -0.34
C GLN A 131 -16.63 2.26 -0.91
N ARG A 132 -16.55 2.17 -2.23
CA ARG A 132 -15.32 1.99 -2.98
C ARG A 132 -14.61 3.32 -3.22
N GLY A 133 -13.28 3.31 -3.18
CA GLY A 133 -12.45 4.49 -3.43
C GLY A 133 -12.55 5.57 -2.34
N VAL A 134 -13.15 5.25 -1.20
CA VAL A 134 -13.34 6.20 -0.10
C VAL A 134 -12.27 6.00 0.97
N TRP A 135 -11.69 7.11 1.38
CA TRP A 135 -10.79 7.21 2.52
C TRP A 135 -11.56 7.55 3.79
N ALA A 136 -11.25 6.88 4.89
CA ALA A 136 -11.89 7.12 6.18
C ALA A 136 -10.88 7.34 7.28
N TYR A 137 -11.26 8.17 8.24
CA TYR A 137 -10.53 8.35 9.47
C TYR A 137 -11.07 7.42 10.54
N VAL A 138 -10.17 6.76 11.26
CA VAL A 138 -10.54 5.94 12.40
C VAL A 138 -10.59 6.83 13.63
N GLN A 139 -11.75 6.86 14.28
CA GLN A 139 -11.90 7.57 15.55
C GLN A 139 -10.94 6.99 16.62
N GLY A 140 -10.29 7.86 17.38
CA GLY A 140 -9.21 7.53 18.31
C GLY A 140 -7.85 7.31 17.64
N GLY A 141 -7.75 7.50 16.31
CA GLY A 141 -6.54 7.32 15.52
C GLY A 141 -6.23 5.84 15.19
N MET A 142 -5.23 5.61 14.35
CA MET A 142 -4.90 4.27 13.82
C MET A 142 -4.57 3.21 14.89
N GLY A 143 -4.09 3.62 16.06
CA GLY A 143 -3.82 2.70 17.18
C GLY A 143 -5.08 2.01 17.72
N SER A 144 -6.26 2.59 17.51
CA SER A 144 -7.53 1.97 17.90
C SER A 144 -7.86 0.74 17.06
N VAL A 145 -7.42 0.69 15.79
CA VAL A 145 -7.56 -0.50 14.92
C VAL A 145 -6.78 -1.67 15.50
N SER A 146 -5.49 -1.48 15.79
CA SER A 146 -4.65 -2.52 16.40
C SER A 146 -5.18 -2.96 17.76
N SER A 147 -5.70 -2.03 18.56
CA SER A 147 -6.32 -2.33 19.85
C SER A 147 -7.60 -3.14 19.70
N ALA A 148 -8.45 -2.83 18.72
CA ALA A 148 -9.67 -3.56 18.43
C ALA A 148 -9.37 -5.01 17.98
N ILE A 149 -8.39 -5.18 17.08
CA ILE A 149 -7.93 -6.50 16.64
C ILE A 149 -7.39 -7.31 17.82
N SER A 150 -6.54 -6.70 18.66
CA SER A 150 -5.99 -7.35 19.85
C SER A 150 -7.09 -7.78 20.83
N LYS A 151 -8.07 -6.92 21.08
CA LYS A 151 -9.21 -7.23 21.96
C LYS A 151 -10.03 -8.40 21.42
N ALA A 152 -10.38 -8.38 20.13
CA ALA A 152 -11.11 -9.48 19.49
C ALA A 152 -10.34 -10.81 19.55
N ALA A 153 -9.02 -10.77 19.37
CA ALA A 153 -8.17 -11.95 19.49
C ALA A 153 -8.16 -12.50 20.93
N LEU A 154 -8.03 -11.64 21.94
CA LEU A 154 -8.10 -12.03 23.35
C LEU A 154 -9.47 -12.62 23.71
N GLU A 155 -10.57 -12.04 23.21
CA GLU A 155 -11.93 -12.56 23.38
C GLU A 155 -12.12 -13.95 22.74
N ALA A 156 -11.41 -14.21 21.63
CA ALA A 156 -11.34 -15.52 20.99
C ALA A 156 -10.38 -16.51 21.69
N GLY A 157 -9.73 -16.11 22.78
CA GLY A 157 -8.82 -16.95 23.56
C GLY A 157 -7.36 -16.98 23.09
N VAL A 158 -6.97 -16.09 22.18
CA VAL A 158 -5.57 -15.94 21.74
C VAL A 158 -4.74 -15.38 22.89
N GLN A 159 -3.53 -15.91 23.08
CA GLN A 159 -2.54 -15.33 23.99
C GLN A 159 -1.63 -14.37 23.23
N ILE A 160 -1.48 -13.15 23.76
CA ILE A 160 -0.60 -12.13 23.18
C ILE A 160 0.55 -11.90 24.15
N VAL A 161 1.77 -12.17 23.68
CA VAL A 161 3.01 -11.94 24.44
C VAL A 161 3.78 -10.81 23.76
N THR A 162 4.19 -9.81 24.54
CA THR A 162 4.98 -8.67 24.07
C THR A 162 6.39 -8.74 24.64
N ASN A 163 7.33 -8.01 24.04
CA ASN A 163 8.76 -8.08 24.41
C ASN A 163 9.34 -9.51 24.28
N ALA A 164 8.78 -10.31 23.37
CA ALA A 164 9.18 -11.68 23.08
C ALA A 164 9.76 -11.72 21.66
N GLU A 165 11.00 -11.27 21.51
CA GLU A 165 11.68 -11.27 20.21
C GLU A 165 11.99 -12.70 19.78
N VAL A 166 11.50 -13.08 18.60
CA VAL A 166 11.79 -14.37 17.97
C VAL A 166 13.22 -14.32 17.41
N SER A 167 14.06 -15.26 17.83
CA SER A 167 15.44 -15.40 17.36
C SER A 167 15.52 -16.33 16.14
N GLN A 168 14.69 -17.37 16.10
CA GLN A 168 14.76 -18.38 15.04
C GLN A 168 13.43 -19.12 14.86
N VAL A 169 13.11 -19.50 13.62
CA VAL A 169 12.07 -20.50 13.32
C VAL A 169 12.69 -21.89 13.42
N MET A 170 12.12 -22.74 14.27
CA MET A 170 12.58 -24.11 14.44
C MET A 170 12.02 -24.97 13.31
N VAL A 171 12.91 -25.63 12.56
CA VAL A 171 12.56 -26.49 11.43
C VAL A 171 13.29 -27.81 11.56
N ASN A 172 12.57 -28.90 11.37
CA ASN A 172 13.14 -30.23 11.32
C ASN A 172 13.93 -30.42 10.03
N GLU A 173 15.26 -30.53 10.09
CA GLU A 173 16.09 -30.61 8.89
C GLU A 173 15.83 -31.84 8.02
N THR A 174 15.33 -32.94 8.60
CA THR A 174 15.07 -34.18 7.86
C THR A 174 13.74 -34.14 7.12
N SER A 175 12.69 -33.60 7.75
CA SER A 175 11.34 -33.56 7.18
C SER A 175 11.00 -32.23 6.51
N GLY A 176 11.77 -31.17 6.78
CA GLY A 176 11.49 -29.79 6.33
C GLY A 176 10.29 -29.14 7.02
N MET A 177 9.73 -29.76 8.06
CA MET A 177 8.53 -29.30 8.74
C MET A 177 8.87 -28.31 9.85
N VAL A 178 8.03 -27.27 10.02
CA VAL A 178 8.16 -26.33 11.13
C VAL A 178 7.78 -26.99 12.46
N GLU A 179 8.55 -26.71 13.51
CA GLU A 179 8.33 -27.24 14.87
C GLU A 179 8.00 -26.13 15.88
N GLY A 180 8.10 -24.86 15.47
CA GLY A 180 7.76 -23.70 16.29
C GLY A 180 8.74 -22.54 16.11
N VAL A 181 8.92 -21.74 17.16
CA VAL A 181 9.87 -20.63 17.20
C VAL A 181 10.66 -20.63 18.51
N ALA A 182 11.92 -20.22 18.43
CA ALA A 182 12.75 -19.93 19.59
C ALA A 182 12.80 -18.40 19.80
N LEU A 183 12.78 -17.97 21.06
CA LEU A 183 12.94 -16.57 21.46
C LEU A 183 14.41 -16.27 21.77
N VAL A 184 14.76 -14.97 21.83
CA VAL A 184 16.11 -14.51 22.18
C VAL A 184 16.52 -14.93 23.60
N ASP A 185 15.56 -15.11 24.51
CA ASP A 185 15.82 -15.55 25.89
C ASP A 185 16.01 -17.08 26.03
N GLY A 186 15.93 -17.83 24.92
CA GLY A 186 16.05 -19.29 24.88
C GLY A 186 14.75 -20.04 25.12
N THR A 187 13.62 -19.34 25.33
CA THR A 187 12.30 -19.97 25.41
C THR A 187 11.89 -20.53 24.04
N GLU A 188 11.39 -21.77 24.01
CA GLU A 188 10.86 -22.40 22.81
C GLU A 188 9.33 -22.46 22.85
N VAL A 189 8.70 -22.05 21.74
CA VAL A 189 7.25 -22.10 21.55
C VAL A 189 6.95 -23.05 20.42
N HIS A 190 6.54 -24.27 20.76
CA HIS A 190 6.23 -25.30 19.77
C HIS A 190 4.88 -25.09 19.11
N SER A 191 4.85 -25.20 17.78
CA SER A 191 3.62 -25.15 16.99
C SER A 191 3.83 -25.85 15.63
N PRO A 192 2.84 -26.63 15.15
CA PRO A 192 2.91 -27.22 13.81
C PRO A 192 2.74 -26.19 12.69
N VAL A 193 2.34 -24.96 13.01
CA VAL A 193 2.14 -23.87 12.05
C VAL A 193 2.70 -22.58 12.62
N VAL A 194 3.48 -21.87 11.81
CA VAL A 194 3.99 -20.53 12.11
C VAL A 194 3.54 -19.58 11.01
N LEU A 195 2.86 -18.50 11.40
CA LEU A 195 2.48 -17.41 10.50
C LEU A 195 3.36 -16.21 10.82
N SER A 196 4.25 -15.83 9.91
CA SER A 196 5.12 -14.67 10.09
C SER A 196 4.49 -13.43 9.45
N ASN A 197 4.35 -12.37 10.25
CA ASN A 197 4.00 -11.03 9.77
C ASN A 197 5.24 -10.12 9.64
N ALA A 198 6.45 -10.65 9.85
CA ALA A 198 7.69 -9.92 9.59
C ALA A 198 7.94 -9.82 8.08
N THR A 199 8.86 -8.95 7.66
CA THR A 199 9.22 -8.84 6.24
C THR A 199 9.71 -10.20 5.69
N PRO A 200 9.56 -10.46 4.38
CA PRO A 200 10.12 -11.67 3.76
C PRO A 200 11.62 -11.82 4.03
N TYR A 201 12.39 -10.72 3.98
CA TYR A 201 13.80 -10.74 4.35
C TYR A 201 14.00 -11.20 5.79
N LYS A 202 13.33 -10.58 6.77
CA LYS A 202 13.47 -10.96 8.18
C LYS A 202 13.08 -12.42 8.39
N THR A 203 11.99 -12.85 7.79
CA THR A 203 11.48 -14.22 7.96
C THR A 203 12.44 -15.24 7.35
N PHE A 204 12.78 -15.10 6.07
CA PHE A 204 13.47 -16.16 5.33
C PHE A 204 15.00 -16.05 5.33
N VAL A 205 15.56 -14.87 5.59
CA VAL A 205 17.02 -14.66 5.64
C VAL A 205 17.52 -14.69 7.08
N ASP A 206 16.82 -14.04 8.02
CA ASP A 206 17.29 -13.93 9.40
C ASP A 206 16.75 -15.04 10.31
N LEU A 207 15.45 -15.35 10.24
CA LEU A 207 14.81 -16.25 11.21
C LEU A 207 14.80 -17.72 10.79
N VAL A 208 14.63 -18.02 9.50
CA VAL A 208 14.66 -19.41 9.00
C VAL A 208 16.10 -19.82 8.69
N PRO A 209 16.56 -21.01 9.13
CA PRO A 209 17.88 -21.50 8.79
C PRO A 209 18.12 -21.58 7.28
N SER A 210 19.23 -21.03 6.78
CA SER A 210 19.50 -21.03 5.35
C SER A 210 19.71 -22.43 4.76
N SER A 211 20.04 -23.42 5.59
CA SER A 211 20.23 -24.82 5.19
C SER A 211 18.93 -25.49 4.69
N VAL A 212 17.76 -24.98 5.08
CA VAL A 212 16.47 -25.59 4.74
C VAL A 212 15.78 -24.93 3.54
N LEU A 213 16.35 -23.84 2.99
CA LEU A 213 15.76 -23.09 1.89
C LEU A 213 16.56 -23.23 0.60
N PRO A 214 15.88 -23.31 -0.58
CA PRO A 214 16.56 -23.27 -1.86
C PRO A 214 17.37 -21.97 -2.06
N GLU A 215 18.55 -22.09 -2.65
CA GLU A 215 19.46 -20.96 -2.85
C GLU A 215 18.89 -19.89 -3.79
N ASP A 216 18.18 -20.29 -4.84
CA ASP A 216 17.50 -19.40 -5.77
C ASP A 216 16.39 -18.58 -5.10
N PHE A 217 15.63 -19.20 -4.19
CA PHE A 217 14.63 -18.52 -3.37
C PHE A 217 15.27 -17.47 -2.46
N LEU A 218 16.34 -17.83 -1.75
CA LEU A 218 17.06 -16.87 -0.90
C LEU A 218 17.67 -15.73 -1.71
N CYS A 219 18.22 -16.01 -2.89
CA CYS A 219 18.73 -14.98 -3.79
C CYS A 219 17.61 -14.01 -4.22
N ALA A 220 16.42 -14.53 -4.55
CA ALA A 220 15.28 -13.70 -4.93
C ALA A 220 14.82 -12.78 -3.79
N ILE A 221 14.73 -13.30 -2.55
CA ILE A 221 14.37 -12.50 -1.38
C ILE A 221 15.43 -11.43 -1.07
N LYS A 222 16.72 -11.77 -1.18
CA LYS A 222 17.82 -10.82 -0.95
C LYS A 222 17.91 -9.73 -2.02
N ALA A 223 17.40 -9.99 -3.23
CA ALA A 223 17.35 -9.02 -4.31
C ALA A 223 16.16 -8.05 -4.22
N ALA A 224 15.22 -8.28 -3.29
CA ALA A 224 14.10 -7.36 -3.08
C ALA A 224 14.60 -5.99 -2.59
N ASP A 225 14.14 -4.94 -3.25
CA ASP A 225 14.48 -3.56 -2.88
C ASP A 225 13.47 -3.03 -1.86
N TYR A 226 13.97 -2.64 -0.69
CA TYR A 226 13.20 -2.02 0.40
C TYR A 226 13.45 -0.52 0.53
N SER A 227 14.16 0.08 -0.44
CA SER A 227 14.44 1.52 -0.44
C SER A 227 13.14 2.30 -0.43
N SER A 228 13.06 3.28 0.47
CA SER A 228 11.92 4.18 0.60
C SER A 228 12.43 5.57 0.92
N ALA A 229 11.95 6.57 0.19
CA ALA A 229 12.28 7.99 0.41
C ALA A 229 11.28 8.67 1.36
N THR A 230 10.54 7.90 2.17
CA THR A 230 9.46 8.45 2.99
C THR A 230 9.94 8.84 4.39
N THR A 231 9.66 10.08 4.78
CA THR A 231 9.86 10.57 6.15
C THR A 231 8.53 11.04 6.73
N LYS A 232 8.21 10.62 7.94
CA LYS A 232 6.97 11.03 8.63
C LYS A 232 7.28 11.99 9.77
N ILE A 233 6.64 13.15 9.77
CA ILE A 233 6.72 14.15 10.82
C ILE A 233 5.33 14.33 11.43
N ASN A 234 5.23 14.15 12.75
CA ASN A 234 4.00 14.44 13.50
C ASN A 234 4.23 15.71 14.31
N VAL A 235 3.34 16.70 14.13
CA VAL A 235 3.45 18.01 14.76
C VAL A 235 2.19 18.31 15.56
N ALA A 236 2.36 18.71 16.82
CA ALA A 236 1.30 19.32 17.61
C ALA A 236 1.35 20.84 17.39
N VAL A 237 0.23 21.43 16.99
CA VAL A 237 0.13 22.87 16.69
C VAL A 237 -1.02 23.51 17.49
N ASP A 238 -0.83 24.78 17.85
CA ASP A 238 -1.80 25.58 18.63
C ASP A 238 -2.89 26.23 17.76
N ARG A 239 -2.79 26.09 16.43
CA ARG A 239 -3.71 26.66 15.44
C ARG A 239 -3.62 25.92 14.12
N LEU A 240 -4.69 25.98 13.34
CA LEU A 240 -4.71 25.48 11.97
C LEU A 240 -3.96 26.43 11.01
N PRO A 241 -3.36 25.92 9.92
CA PRO A 241 -2.87 26.76 8.84
C PRO A 241 -4.02 27.61 8.27
N GLN A 242 -3.72 28.78 7.71
CA GLN A 242 -4.74 29.64 7.10
C GLN A 242 -4.37 29.85 5.63
N PHE A 243 -5.27 29.43 4.74
CA PHE A 243 -5.06 29.55 3.30
C PHE A 243 -5.67 30.85 2.79
N GLN A 244 -4.86 31.74 2.23
CA GLN A 244 -5.30 33.09 1.80
C GLN A 244 -6.47 33.07 0.79
N CYS A 245 -6.57 32.00 -0.01
CA CYS A 245 -7.63 31.81 -0.99
C CYS A 245 -8.94 31.26 -0.40
N CYS A 246 -8.95 30.87 0.88
CA CYS A 246 -10.10 30.30 1.56
C CYS A 246 -10.53 31.22 2.70
N ASN A 247 -11.81 31.62 2.74
CA ASN A 247 -12.38 32.26 3.93
C ASN A 247 -12.55 31.19 5.01
N THR A 248 -11.52 31.04 5.85
CA THR A 248 -11.44 29.96 6.82
C THR A 248 -11.78 30.46 8.23
N ASN A 249 -12.64 29.70 8.92
CA ASN A 249 -12.90 29.92 10.35
C ASN A 249 -11.80 29.27 11.20
N LEU A 250 -11.67 29.72 12.44
CA LEU A 250 -10.66 29.19 13.39
C LEU A 250 -10.87 27.71 13.75
N GLU A 251 -12.06 27.16 13.51
CA GLU A 251 -12.39 25.75 13.79
C GLU A 251 -12.03 24.79 12.65
N GLY A 252 -11.58 25.34 11.51
CA GLY A 252 -11.29 24.59 10.29
C GLY A 252 -12.45 24.56 9.31
N GLY A 253 -12.16 24.12 8.08
CA GLY A 253 -13.09 24.01 6.97
C GLY A 253 -12.71 22.86 6.03
N PRO A 254 -13.38 22.71 4.89
CA PRO A 254 -13.18 21.58 3.97
C PRO A 254 -11.71 21.39 3.53
N GLU A 255 -10.97 22.49 3.34
CA GLU A 255 -9.54 22.49 3.01
C GLU A 255 -8.64 21.88 4.11
N HIS A 256 -9.14 21.74 5.34
CA HIS A 256 -8.45 21.08 6.45
C HIS A 256 -8.88 19.62 6.66
N MET A 257 -9.92 19.16 5.96
CA MET A 257 -10.50 17.81 6.11
C MET A 257 -9.92 16.79 5.12
N GLY A 258 -9.26 17.27 4.06
CA GLY A 258 -8.57 16.44 3.07
C GLY A 258 -7.07 16.35 3.29
N THR A 259 -6.37 15.96 2.22
CA THR A 259 -4.92 16.01 2.10
C THR A 259 -4.49 17.38 1.57
N ILE A 260 -3.38 17.91 2.10
CA ILE A 260 -2.78 19.18 1.71
C ILE A 260 -1.43 18.86 1.09
N HIS A 261 -1.26 19.16 -0.18
CA HIS A 261 -0.04 18.87 -0.93
C HIS A 261 0.82 20.13 -1.05
N ILE A 262 2.11 20.02 -0.71
CA ILE A 262 3.12 21.08 -0.79
C ILE A 262 4.29 20.58 -1.65
N GLY A 263 4.83 21.42 -2.53
CA GLY A 263 5.87 20.99 -3.47
C GLY A 263 5.32 20.16 -4.64
N SER A 264 4.03 20.31 -4.93
CA SER A 264 3.30 19.62 -6.00
C SER A 264 2.69 20.62 -6.97
N GLU A 265 3.43 21.66 -7.34
CA GLU A 265 2.98 22.68 -8.30
C GLU A 265 3.13 22.21 -9.76
N SER A 266 4.07 21.29 -10.02
CA SER A 266 4.24 20.63 -11.32
C SER A 266 4.80 19.20 -11.14
N MET A 267 4.61 18.34 -12.15
CA MET A 267 5.16 16.98 -12.11
C MET A 267 6.70 16.96 -12.15
N GLU A 268 7.31 17.99 -12.76
CA GLU A 268 8.76 18.16 -12.81
C GLU A 268 9.35 18.41 -11.42
N GLU A 269 8.65 19.12 -10.54
CA GLU A 269 9.13 19.32 -9.15
C GLU A 269 9.19 17.99 -8.39
N ILE A 270 8.18 17.14 -8.57
CA ILE A 270 8.13 15.79 -8.00
C ILE A 270 9.27 14.92 -8.54
N ASP A 271 9.53 14.99 -9.85
CA ASP A 271 10.64 14.25 -10.47
C ASP A 271 12.02 14.73 -9.98
N VAL A 272 12.20 16.05 -9.80
CA VAL A 272 13.43 16.61 -9.21
C VAL A 272 13.64 16.07 -7.80
N ALA A 273 12.60 16.11 -6.95
CA ALA A 273 12.69 15.59 -5.59
C ALA A 273 13.08 14.10 -5.60
N TYR A 274 12.46 13.30 -6.49
CA TYR A 274 12.81 11.88 -6.64
C TYR A 274 14.28 11.68 -7.04
N ARG A 275 14.77 12.44 -8.01
CA ARG A 275 16.17 12.33 -8.44
C ARG A 275 17.15 12.70 -7.33
N GLU A 276 16.87 13.76 -6.57
CA GLU A 276 17.71 14.13 -5.41
C GLU A 276 17.73 12.98 -4.39
N ALA A 277 16.57 12.41 -4.04
CA ALA A 277 16.48 11.29 -3.10
C ALA A 277 17.15 10.01 -3.62
N ALA A 278 17.03 9.71 -4.91
CA ALA A 278 17.69 8.57 -5.56
C ALA A 278 19.22 8.70 -5.56
N ASP A 279 19.74 9.93 -5.59
CA ASP A 279 21.16 10.24 -5.42
C ASP A 279 21.60 10.24 -3.95
N GLY A 280 20.71 9.90 -3.02
CA GLY A 280 20.97 9.87 -1.57
C GLY A 280 21.01 11.25 -0.92
N ILE A 281 20.45 12.27 -1.57
CA ILE A 281 20.44 13.65 -1.11
C ILE A 281 19.02 14.04 -0.73
N SER A 282 18.86 14.68 0.44
CA SER A 282 17.57 15.23 0.83
C SER A 282 17.13 16.32 -0.14
N SER A 283 15.90 16.22 -0.64
CA SER A 283 15.30 17.16 -1.56
C SER A 283 15.26 18.57 -0.98
N LYS A 284 15.64 19.57 -1.78
CA LYS A 284 15.55 20.99 -1.38
C LYS A 284 14.11 21.49 -1.38
N ARG A 285 13.24 20.85 -2.17
CA ARG A 285 11.81 21.10 -2.27
C ARG A 285 11.09 19.77 -2.18
N PRO A 286 10.98 19.19 -0.98
CA PRO A 286 10.36 17.89 -0.81
C PRO A 286 8.87 17.96 -1.14
N VAL A 287 8.34 16.85 -1.64
CA VAL A 287 6.90 16.67 -1.84
C VAL A 287 6.31 16.24 -0.50
N ILE A 288 5.40 17.05 0.03
CA ILE A 288 4.77 16.83 1.33
C ILE A 288 3.28 16.63 1.13
N GLU A 289 2.79 15.48 1.59
CA GLU A 289 1.38 15.25 1.83
C GLU A 289 1.10 15.47 3.33
N MET A 290 0.20 16.37 3.65
CA MET A 290 -0.15 16.72 5.02
C MET A 290 -1.62 16.49 5.29
N THR A 291 -1.92 15.92 6.45
CA THR A 291 -3.29 15.74 6.95
C THR A 291 -3.41 16.35 8.34
N ILE A 292 -4.63 16.76 8.70
CA ILE A 292 -4.94 17.31 10.03
C ILE A 292 -6.11 16.52 10.62
N PRO A 293 -5.89 15.27 11.05
CA PRO A 293 -6.97 14.38 11.49
C PRO A 293 -7.77 14.95 12.67
N SER A 294 -7.15 15.82 13.49
CA SER A 294 -7.80 16.48 14.62
C SER A 294 -8.92 17.47 14.23
N VAL A 295 -9.07 17.79 12.95
CA VAL A 295 -10.21 18.56 12.44
C VAL A 295 -11.47 17.68 12.45
N LEU A 296 -11.33 16.41 12.09
CA LEU A 296 -12.42 15.43 12.01
C LEU A 296 -12.63 14.68 13.32
N ASP A 297 -11.56 14.37 14.04
CA ASP A 297 -11.60 13.65 15.30
C ASP A 297 -11.01 14.48 16.45
N LYS A 298 -11.88 15.03 17.31
CA LYS A 298 -11.45 15.82 18.46
C LYS A 298 -10.90 14.97 19.62
N THR A 299 -10.95 13.65 19.54
CA THR A 299 -10.48 12.77 20.62
C THR A 299 -8.96 12.58 20.65
N ILE A 300 -8.28 12.94 19.55
CA ILE A 300 -6.83 12.76 19.39
C ILE A 300 -6.01 14.02 19.69
N SER A 301 -6.66 15.12 20.09
CA SER A 301 -5.97 16.35 20.49
C SER A 301 -6.65 17.04 21.69
N PRO A 302 -5.91 17.80 22.52
CA PRO A 302 -6.51 18.66 23.53
C PRO A 302 -7.41 19.75 22.92
N PRO A 303 -8.38 20.31 23.69
CA PRO A 303 -9.20 21.42 23.22
C PRO A 303 -8.36 22.61 22.75
N GLY A 304 -8.67 23.11 21.54
CA GLY A 304 -7.94 24.23 20.91
C GLY A 304 -6.57 23.88 20.35
N MET A 305 -6.13 22.61 20.44
CA MET A 305 -4.89 22.11 19.87
C MET A 305 -5.18 21.16 18.71
N HIS A 306 -4.24 21.05 17.78
CA HIS A 306 -4.36 20.21 16.61
C HIS A 306 -3.15 19.31 16.44
N VAL A 307 -3.41 18.10 15.94
CA VAL A 307 -2.37 17.20 15.45
C VAL A 307 -2.36 17.31 13.93
N SER A 308 -1.21 17.70 13.38
CA SER A 308 -0.90 17.64 11.97
C SER A 308 0.10 16.51 11.73
N CYS A 309 -0.18 15.71 10.71
CA CYS A 309 0.67 14.62 10.27
C CYS A 309 1.14 14.96 8.86
N SER A 310 2.44 15.13 8.69
CA SER A 310 3.07 15.35 7.39
C SER A 310 3.84 14.09 6.99
N VAL A 311 3.44 13.50 5.88
CA VAL A 311 4.20 12.47 5.18
C VAL A 311 5.00 13.18 4.08
N ILE A 312 6.32 13.17 4.23
CA ILE A 312 7.24 13.59 3.18
C ILE A 312 7.43 12.36 2.30
N ALA A 313 6.83 12.36 1.12
CA ALA A 313 6.88 11.22 0.20
C ALA A 313 8.29 11.02 -0.37
N VAL A 314 9.02 12.13 -0.56
CA VAL A 314 10.37 12.17 -1.09
C VAL A 314 11.19 13.20 -0.32
N ALA A 315 12.03 12.70 0.59
CA ALA A 315 12.82 13.48 1.54
C ALA A 315 14.14 13.97 0.96
#